data_AF-A0A4Y1YN96-F1
#
_entry.id   AF-A0A4Y1YN96-F1
#
_cell.length_a   1.000
_cell.length_b   1.000
_cell.length_c   1.000
_cell.angle_alpha   90.00
_cell.angle_beta   90.00
_cell.angle_gamma   90.00
#
_symmetry.space_group_name_H-M   'P 1'
#
loop_
_entity.id
_entity.type
_entity.pdbx_description
1 polymer ?
#
loop_
_entity_poly.entity_id
_entity_poly.type
_entity_poly.pdbx_seq_one_letter_code
_entity_poly.pdbx_strand_id
1 'polypeptide(L)'
;MLSLYRIIVSLLLVCLSGQVVADTSNGPNPYGPGYGFDTPNEASWGGWARGDTNTLYAEWDVISDVSYGESDDRIAAPDVGTYNVDDAYLSWNLGVFLTSTGNLISADVVQEFFIHISPMSLFSGPLIVALQIEMWGDEPVAPLLNGLAASSWTQTFAGTSVTDHDLNQYLGLWYFADTVNFFGFDLTNQPFISLAQVAIDIAQVPEPHTLVIVLTGLILIGAMTQRRDSLNS
;
A
#
# COMPACT_ATOMS: atom_id res chain seq x y z
N MET A 1 22.20 3.93 23.35
CA MET A 1 22.47 4.48 22.00
C MET A 1 21.51 3.96 20.93
N LEU A 2 21.29 2.64 20.75
CA LEU A 2 20.35 2.10 19.74
C LEU A 2 18.99 2.83 19.65
N SER A 3 18.36 3.11 20.79
CA SER A 3 17.07 3.83 20.86
C SER A 3 17.12 5.23 20.22
N LEU A 4 18.22 5.98 20.38
CA LEU A 4 18.33 7.34 19.83
C LEU A 4 18.43 7.31 18.30
N TYR A 5 19.11 6.30 17.73
CA TYR A 5 19.20 6.12 16.28
C TYR A 5 17.83 5.80 15.66
N ARG A 6 17.04 4.95 16.30
CA ARG A 6 15.64 4.68 15.87
C ARG A 6 14.80 5.95 15.89
N ILE A 7 14.85 6.72 16.98
CA ILE A 7 14.11 7.99 17.12
C ILE A 7 14.51 9.00 16.04
N ILE A 8 15.80 9.14 15.74
CA ILE A 8 16.29 10.07 14.70
C ILE A 8 15.81 9.65 13.31
N VAL A 9 15.83 8.35 12.97
CA VAL A 9 15.31 7.85 11.68
C VAL A 9 13.80 8.09 11.56
N SER A 10 13.03 7.79 12.61
CA SER A 10 11.59 8.05 12.63
C SER A 10 11.24 9.55 12.51
N LEU A 11 11.98 10.45 13.19
CA LEU A 11 11.76 11.89 13.02
C LEU A 11 12.13 12.39 11.62
N LEU A 12 13.17 11.85 10.98
CA LEU A 12 13.55 12.27 9.63
C LEU A 12 12.49 11.93 8.59
N LEU A 13 11.85 10.76 8.72
CA LEU A 13 10.72 10.34 7.89
C LEU A 13 9.48 11.22 8.13
N VAL A 14 9.14 11.51 9.39
CA VAL A 14 7.99 12.39 9.75
C VAL A 14 8.21 13.85 9.31
N CYS A 15 9.45 14.32 9.19
CA CYS A 15 9.74 15.66 8.67
C CYS A 15 9.73 15.76 7.13
N LEU A 16 9.48 14.66 6.41
CA LEU A 16 9.41 14.63 4.94
C LEU A 16 8.00 14.43 4.37
N SER A 17 7.00 14.13 5.21
CA SER A 17 5.59 14.17 4.79
C SER A 17 5.18 15.63 4.53
N GLY A 18 5.14 16.02 3.25
CA GLY A 18 4.57 17.28 2.80
C GLY A 18 3.07 17.37 3.13
N GLN A 19 2.48 18.55 2.98
CA GLN A 19 1.03 18.71 3.12
C GLN A 19 0.33 18.07 1.91
N VAL A 20 -0.21 16.87 2.13
CA VAL A 20 -0.96 16.09 1.14
C VAL A 20 -2.34 16.71 0.89
N VAL A 21 -2.81 16.62 -0.35
CA VAL A 21 -4.18 16.97 -0.81
C VAL A 21 -4.75 15.73 -1.55
N ALA A 22 -6.04 15.65 -1.89
CA ALA A 22 -6.71 14.46 -2.52
C ALA A 22 -7.14 14.67 -4.00
N ASP A 23 -7.88 13.75 -4.64
CA ASP A 23 -8.16 13.71 -6.11
C ASP A 23 -9.48 14.35 -6.63
N THR A 24 -9.43 15.24 -7.65
CA THR A 24 -10.59 15.96 -8.27
C THR A 24 -11.55 15.08 -9.06
N SER A 25 -11.23 13.85 -9.42
CA SER A 25 -12.26 13.01 -10.03
C SER A 25 -13.44 12.81 -9.06
N ASN A 26 -13.21 12.99 -7.73
CA ASN A 26 -14.24 13.36 -6.73
C ASN A 26 -13.85 14.46 -5.67
N GLY A 27 -12.74 15.18 -5.84
CA GLY A 27 -12.17 16.34 -5.07
C GLY A 27 -10.77 16.14 -4.38
N PRO A 28 -9.66 16.93 -4.63
CA PRO A 28 -9.40 17.95 -5.68
C PRO A 28 -8.19 17.91 -6.69
N ASN A 29 -7.27 16.92 -6.82
CA ASN A 29 -6.27 16.68 -7.91
C ASN A 29 -5.66 15.23 -7.91
N PRO A 30 -5.53 14.47 -9.03
CA PRO A 30 -5.33 12.99 -9.13
C PRO A 30 -4.03 12.37 -8.57
N TYR A 31 -3.47 11.31 -9.19
CA TYR A 31 -2.12 10.75 -8.98
C TYR A 31 -1.02 11.82 -9.16
N GLY A 32 -1.08 12.88 -8.38
CA GLY A 32 -0.16 14.00 -8.39
C GLY A 32 0.94 13.78 -7.36
N PRO A 33 2.12 14.39 -7.56
CA PRO A 33 3.16 14.39 -6.54
C PRO A 33 2.64 14.96 -5.21
N GLY A 34 2.58 14.12 -4.17
CA GLY A 34 2.06 14.49 -2.85
C GLY A 34 0.56 14.28 -2.66
N TYR A 35 -0.03 13.30 -3.35
CA TYR A 35 -1.41 12.86 -3.24
C TYR A 35 -1.42 11.35 -2.87
N GLY A 36 -2.47 10.81 -2.23
CA GLY A 36 -2.39 9.52 -1.53
C GLY A 36 -2.15 8.26 -2.36
N PHE A 37 -2.15 8.37 -3.69
CA PHE A 37 -1.79 7.34 -4.66
C PHE A 37 -0.84 7.97 -5.70
N ASP A 38 0.47 7.95 -5.46
CA ASP A 38 1.48 8.35 -6.48
C ASP A 38 1.27 7.53 -7.77
N THR A 39 1.60 8.06 -8.97
CA THR A 39 1.44 7.24 -10.20
C THR A 39 2.27 5.95 -10.12
N PRO A 40 1.96 4.92 -10.92
CA PRO A 40 2.81 3.75 -11.05
C PRO A 40 4.28 4.00 -11.44
N ASN A 41 4.65 5.23 -11.84
CA ASN A 41 6.04 5.62 -12.12
C ASN A 41 6.69 6.44 -10.99
N GLU A 42 5.93 6.82 -9.95
CA GLU A 42 6.34 7.74 -8.88
C GLU A 42 6.30 7.06 -7.49
N ALA A 43 5.39 6.11 -7.28
CA ALA A 43 5.25 5.32 -6.05
C ALA A 43 6.54 4.53 -5.76
N SER A 44 7.42 5.08 -4.92
CA SER A 44 8.77 4.56 -4.69
C SER A 44 9.02 4.19 -3.23
N TRP A 45 8.74 2.93 -2.91
CA TRP A 45 8.61 2.38 -1.56
C TRP A 45 9.95 2.02 -0.89
N GLY A 46 10.88 2.99 -0.87
CA GLY A 46 12.18 2.84 -0.21
C GLY A 46 13.27 2.17 -1.06
N GLY A 47 13.12 2.16 -2.39
CA GLY A 47 14.15 1.72 -3.33
C GLY A 47 13.67 0.87 -4.52
N TRP A 48 12.37 0.67 -4.65
CA TRP A 48 11.69 -0.01 -5.76
C TRP A 48 10.43 0.78 -6.15
N ALA A 49 9.97 0.63 -7.39
CA ALA A 49 8.75 1.24 -7.93
C ALA A 49 7.82 0.18 -8.57
N ARG A 50 6.55 0.53 -8.84
CA ARG A 50 5.62 -0.39 -9.52
C ARG A 50 6.19 -0.81 -10.88
N GLY A 51 6.21 -2.11 -11.18
CA GLY A 51 6.77 -2.62 -12.44
C GLY A 51 8.26 -2.97 -12.40
N ASP A 52 8.95 -2.76 -11.26
CA ASP A 52 10.31 -3.27 -11.06
C ASP A 52 10.35 -4.81 -10.96
N THR A 53 11.52 -5.39 -11.20
CA THR A 53 11.71 -6.85 -11.08
C THR A 53 11.55 -7.30 -9.63
N ASN A 54 10.76 -8.35 -9.40
CA ASN A 54 10.30 -8.81 -8.08
C ASN A 54 9.35 -7.83 -7.36
N THR A 55 8.59 -7.03 -8.11
CA THR A 55 7.37 -6.36 -7.63
C THR A 55 6.11 -7.05 -8.15
N LEU A 56 4.99 -6.83 -7.48
CA LEU A 56 3.63 -7.14 -7.93
C LEU A 56 2.75 -5.92 -7.63
N TYR A 57 1.75 -5.69 -8.48
CA TYR A 57 0.79 -4.61 -8.31
C TYR A 57 -0.61 -5.00 -8.82
N ALA A 58 -1.65 -4.51 -8.15
CA ALA A 58 -3.04 -4.51 -8.62
C ALA A 58 -3.79 -3.30 -8.06
N GLU A 59 -4.67 -2.68 -8.85
CA GLU A 59 -5.45 -1.53 -8.40
C GLU A 59 -6.88 -1.50 -8.98
N TRP A 60 -7.83 -1.16 -8.10
CA TRP A 60 -9.25 -0.95 -8.36
C TRP A 60 -9.60 0.52 -8.07
N ASP A 61 -10.28 1.19 -9.00
CA ASP A 61 -10.73 2.59 -8.89
C ASP A 61 -12.21 2.71 -9.25
N VAL A 62 -12.61 2.19 -10.42
CA VAL A 62 -14.02 2.03 -10.79
C VAL A 62 -14.41 0.56 -10.60
N ILE A 63 -14.72 0.20 -9.35
CA ILE A 63 -15.23 -1.13 -9.01
C ILE A 63 -16.45 -1.40 -9.90
N SER A 64 -16.43 -2.53 -10.60
CA SER A 64 -17.48 -2.90 -11.54
C SER A 64 -17.72 -4.40 -11.46
N ASP A 65 -18.99 -4.81 -11.48
CA ASP A 65 -19.40 -6.22 -11.45
C ASP A 65 -19.19 -6.82 -12.84
N VAL A 66 -17.92 -7.05 -13.17
CA VAL A 66 -17.43 -7.66 -14.41
C VAL A 66 -16.78 -9.01 -14.13
N SER A 67 -17.54 -9.84 -13.40
CA SER A 67 -17.62 -11.28 -13.59
C SER A 67 -16.28 -12.02 -13.74
N TYR A 68 -15.72 -12.41 -12.58
CA TYR A 68 -14.93 -13.64 -12.45
C TYR A 68 -15.85 -14.90 -12.43
N GLY A 69 -17.02 -14.84 -13.07
CA GLY A 69 -18.11 -15.82 -12.92
C GLY A 69 -19.43 -15.36 -13.56
N GLU A 70 -20.53 -15.45 -12.83
CA GLU A 70 -21.89 -15.04 -13.21
C GLU A 70 -22.22 -13.61 -12.74
N SER A 71 -23.29 -13.00 -13.26
CA SER A 71 -23.68 -11.60 -12.99
C SER A 71 -24.29 -11.33 -11.60
N ASP A 72 -24.07 -12.24 -10.65
CA ASP A 72 -24.56 -12.19 -9.27
C ASP A 72 -23.44 -12.51 -8.26
N ASP A 73 -22.21 -12.74 -8.72
CA ASP A 73 -21.13 -13.30 -7.88
C ASP A 73 -20.42 -12.26 -7.00
N ARG A 74 -20.66 -10.96 -7.21
CA ARG A 74 -20.13 -9.85 -6.39
C ARG A 74 -18.61 -9.81 -6.34
N ILE A 75 -18.01 -9.77 -7.53
CA ILE A 75 -16.57 -9.85 -7.76
C ILE A 75 -16.13 -8.91 -8.89
N ALA A 76 -15.05 -8.17 -8.65
CA ALA A 76 -14.45 -7.23 -9.58
C ALA A 76 -12.97 -7.57 -9.81
N ALA A 77 -12.56 -7.66 -11.06
CA ALA A 77 -11.14 -7.64 -11.44
C ALA A 77 -10.57 -6.21 -11.33
N PRO A 78 -9.25 -6.03 -11.17
CA PRO A 78 -8.59 -4.72 -11.24
C PRO A 78 -8.88 -4.00 -12.56
N ASP A 79 -9.41 -2.78 -12.50
CA ASP A 79 -9.76 -1.97 -13.69
C ASP A 79 -8.64 -0.99 -14.10
N VAL A 80 -7.86 -0.48 -13.14
CA VAL A 80 -6.68 0.37 -13.40
C VAL A 80 -5.53 -0.45 -13.99
N GLY A 81 -5.34 -1.68 -13.50
CA GLY A 81 -4.41 -2.66 -14.08
C GLY A 81 -3.69 -3.54 -13.06
N THR A 82 -2.80 -4.39 -13.57
CA THR A 82 -2.00 -5.35 -12.79
C THR A 82 -0.56 -5.48 -13.30
N TYR A 83 0.33 -5.98 -12.45
CA TYR A 83 1.69 -6.37 -12.80
C TYR A 83 2.14 -7.59 -11.96
N ASN A 84 2.71 -8.61 -12.60
CA ASN A 84 3.14 -9.89 -11.99
C ASN A 84 2.05 -10.67 -11.22
N VAL A 85 0.77 -10.38 -11.46
CA VAL A 85 -0.41 -11.09 -10.94
C VAL A 85 -0.77 -12.29 -11.85
N ASP A 86 -1.08 -13.44 -11.25
CA ASP A 86 -1.68 -14.61 -11.93
C ASP A 86 -3.21 -14.60 -11.79
N ASP A 87 -3.70 -14.32 -10.57
CA ASP A 87 -5.13 -14.16 -10.24
C ASP A 87 -5.31 -12.96 -9.29
N ALA A 88 -6.29 -12.08 -9.53
CA ALA A 88 -6.69 -11.04 -8.59
C ALA A 88 -8.17 -10.64 -8.70
N TYR A 89 -8.84 -10.53 -7.56
CA TYR A 89 -10.22 -10.03 -7.46
C TYR A 89 -10.50 -9.36 -6.12
N LEU A 90 -11.39 -8.37 -6.13
CA LEU A 90 -12.09 -7.82 -4.96
C LEU A 90 -13.50 -8.46 -4.92
N SER A 91 -13.93 -8.95 -3.76
CA SER A 91 -15.24 -9.54 -3.54
C SER A 91 -15.98 -8.88 -2.37
N TRP A 92 -17.32 -8.93 -2.40
CA TRP A 92 -18.17 -8.35 -1.35
C TRP A 92 -19.42 -9.17 -1.02
N ASN A 93 -19.94 -9.00 0.20
CA ASN A 93 -21.08 -9.76 0.70
C ASN A 93 -22.47 -9.25 0.26
N LEU A 94 -23.48 -10.08 0.51
CA LEU A 94 -24.89 -9.74 0.25
C LEU A 94 -25.36 -8.60 1.17
N GLY A 95 -25.85 -7.51 0.57
CA GLY A 95 -26.31 -6.31 1.28
C GLY A 95 -25.36 -5.13 1.14
N VAL A 96 -24.16 -5.33 0.59
CA VAL A 96 -23.35 -4.28 -0.04
C VAL A 96 -23.82 -4.07 -1.48
N PHE A 97 -23.86 -2.81 -1.91
CA PHE A 97 -24.31 -2.39 -3.24
C PHE A 97 -23.23 -1.57 -3.95
N LEU A 98 -23.15 -1.72 -5.26
CA LEU A 98 -22.33 -0.87 -6.12
C LEU A 98 -23.06 0.43 -6.45
N THR A 99 -22.42 1.58 -6.28
CA THR A 99 -22.96 2.89 -6.64
C THR A 99 -22.82 3.15 -8.15
N SER A 100 -23.52 4.17 -8.65
CA SER A 100 -23.33 4.66 -10.03
C SER A 100 -21.98 5.35 -10.28
N THR A 101 -21.11 5.44 -9.27
CA THR A 101 -19.76 6.01 -9.33
C THR A 101 -18.65 4.95 -9.23
N GLY A 102 -18.99 3.68 -9.02
CA GLY A 102 -18.01 2.59 -8.87
C GLY A 102 -17.56 2.33 -7.43
N ASN A 103 -18.24 2.87 -6.42
CA ASN A 103 -17.95 2.60 -5.00
C ASN A 103 -18.81 1.43 -4.48
N LEU A 104 -18.32 0.72 -3.46
CA LEU A 104 -19.12 -0.27 -2.72
C LEU A 104 -19.57 0.29 -1.36
N ILE A 105 -20.88 0.19 -1.05
CA ILE A 105 -21.45 0.72 0.20
C ILE A 105 -22.66 -0.10 0.71
N SER A 106 -22.86 -0.10 2.03
CA SER A 106 -24.10 -0.48 2.70
C SER A 106 -24.42 0.45 3.88
N ALA A 107 -25.71 0.67 4.13
CA ALA A 107 -26.23 1.31 5.34
C ALA A 107 -26.78 0.30 6.37
N ASP A 108 -26.97 -0.96 5.97
CA ASP A 108 -27.79 -1.95 6.70
C ASP A 108 -27.03 -3.19 7.17
N VAL A 109 -25.88 -3.52 6.58
CA VAL A 109 -25.08 -4.71 6.94
C VAL A 109 -23.61 -4.38 7.22
N VAL A 110 -22.96 -5.23 8.03
CA VAL A 110 -21.49 -5.27 8.11
C VAL A 110 -20.95 -5.60 6.71
N GLN A 111 -20.01 -4.79 6.27
CA GLN A 111 -19.51 -4.78 4.91
C GLN A 111 -18.25 -5.63 4.84
N GLU A 112 -18.38 -6.85 4.34
CA GLU A 112 -17.27 -7.78 4.23
C GLU A 112 -16.63 -7.60 2.85
N PHE A 113 -15.45 -6.99 2.81
CA PHE A 113 -14.67 -6.74 1.60
C PHE A 113 -13.40 -7.61 1.63
N PHE A 114 -13.25 -8.53 0.67
CA PHE A 114 -12.09 -9.40 0.59
C PHE A 114 -11.36 -9.21 -0.74
N ILE A 115 -10.05 -9.02 -0.69
CA ILE A 115 -9.21 -9.00 -1.90
C ILE A 115 -8.31 -10.23 -1.89
N HIS A 116 -8.31 -10.97 -3.01
CA HIS A 116 -7.35 -12.03 -3.28
C HIS A 116 -6.36 -11.56 -4.34
N ILE A 117 -5.07 -11.86 -4.14
CA ILE A 117 -4.04 -11.74 -5.19
C ILE A 117 -3.09 -12.95 -5.10
N SER A 118 -2.81 -13.60 -6.22
CA SER A 118 -1.72 -14.56 -6.39
C SER A 118 -0.66 -14.03 -7.38
N PRO A 119 0.64 -14.30 -7.16
CA PRO A 119 1.70 -13.85 -8.06
C PRO A 119 2.03 -14.89 -9.15
N MET A 120 2.35 -14.42 -10.38
CA MET A 120 2.83 -15.27 -11.50
C MET A 120 4.10 -16.07 -11.16
N SER A 121 4.87 -15.60 -10.19
CA SER A 121 6.01 -16.32 -9.64
C SER A 121 6.13 -16.05 -8.14
N LEU A 122 6.40 -17.08 -7.36
CA LEU A 122 6.66 -16.90 -5.93
C LEU A 122 7.92 -16.06 -5.76
N PHE A 123 7.83 -15.03 -4.93
CA PHE A 123 8.98 -14.30 -4.42
C PHE A 123 9.95 -15.25 -3.70
N SER A 124 11.21 -14.82 -3.55
CA SER A 124 12.33 -15.65 -3.08
C SER A 124 12.98 -15.20 -1.77
N GLY A 125 12.39 -14.20 -1.09
CA GLY A 125 12.93 -13.61 0.14
C GLY A 125 11.92 -12.65 0.79
N PRO A 126 12.36 -11.83 1.77
CA PRO A 126 11.46 -10.99 2.57
C PRO A 126 10.68 -9.96 1.74
N LEU A 127 9.45 -9.68 2.14
CA LEU A 127 8.53 -8.80 1.41
C LEU A 127 8.16 -7.55 2.21
N ILE A 128 7.97 -6.45 1.48
CA ILE A 128 7.07 -5.37 1.90
C ILE A 128 5.76 -5.55 1.14
N VAL A 129 4.65 -5.43 1.85
CA VAL A 129 3.31 -5.27 1.26
C VAL A 129 2.77 -3.93 1.72
N ALA A 130 2.34 -3.11 0.76
CA ALA A 130 1.62 -1.87 0.97
C ALA A 130 0.20 -2.00 0.42
N LEU A 131 -0.76 -1.48 1.18
CA LEU A 131 -2.17 -1.32 0.81
C LEU A 131 -2.50 0.17 0.93
N GLN A 132 -2.88 0.79 -0.17
CA GLN A 132 -3.49 2.12 -0.17
C GLN A 132 -5.00 1.94 -0.41
N ILE A 133 -5.82 2.59 0.41
CA ILE A 133 -7.27 2.64 0.19
C ILE A 133 -7.77 4.07 0.24
N GLU A 134 -8.85 4.32 -0.50
CA GLU A 134 -9.75 5.45 -0.25
C GLU A 134 -11.12 4.92 0.23
N MET A 135 -11.59 5.50 1.34
CA MET A 135 -12.93 5.24 1.88
C MET A 135 -13.61 6.56 2.23
N TRP A 136 -14.92 6.66 1.97
CA TRP A 136 -15.73 7.82 2.37
C TRP A 136 -16.67 7.46 3.52
N GLY A 137 -16.85 8.36 4.48
CA GLY A 137 -17.68 8.14 5.68
C GLY A 137 -16.84 7.95 6.96
N ASP A 138 -17.30 7.06 7.84
CA ASP A 138 -16.69 6.82 9.15
C ASP A 138 -15.23 6.30 9.09
N GLU A 139 -14.48 6.43 10.19
CA GLU A 139 -13.10 5.92 10.31
C GLU A 139 -13.05 4.39 10.14
N PRO A 140 -12.32 3.86 9.14
CA PRO A 140 -12.32 2.44 8.84
C PRO A 140 -11.44 1.62 9.80
N VAL A 141 -11.90 0.39 10.05
CA VAL A 141 -11.18 -0.63 10.80
C VAL A 141 -9.87 -0.97 10.07
N ALA A 142 -8.76 -1.04 10.84
CA ALA A 142 -7.46 -1.42 10.31
C ALA A 142 -7.50 -2.85 9.72
N PRO A 143 -7.16 -3.03 8.42
CA PRO A 143 -7.36 -4.29 7.72
C PRO A 143 -6.37 -5.38 8.15
N LEU A 144 -6.73 -6.63 7.85
CA LEU A 144 -5.87 -7.80 8.03
C LEU A 144 -5.36 -8.31 6.68
N LEU A 145 -4.14 -8.83 6.67
CA LEU A 145 -3.57 -9.54 5.51
C LEU A 145 -3.19 -10.95 5.93
N ASN A 146 -3.82 -11.95 5.33
CA ASN A 146 -3.72 -13.37 5.72
C ASN A 146 -3.96 -13.58 7.23
N GLY A 147 -4.86 -12.78 7.82
CA GLY A 147 -5.17 -12.78 9.26
C GLY A 147 -4.18 -12.00 10.15
N LEU A 148 -3.16 -11.34 9.58
CA LEU A 148 -2.17 -10.54 10.30
C LEU A 148 -2.50 -9.04 10.23
N ALA A 149 -2.48 -8.37 11.38
CA ALA A 149 -2.63 -6.92 11.46
C ALA A 149 -1.43 -6.19 10.85
N ALA A 150 -1.68 -4.98 10.31
CA ALA A 150 -0.65 -4.14 9.72
C ALA A 150 0.45 -3.77 10.74
N SER A 151 1.69 -3.69 10.26
CA SER A 151 2.84 -3.14 11.00
C SER A 151 2.74 -1.61 11.18
N SER A 152 2.02 -0.95 10.28
CA SER A 152 1.49 0.41 10.46
C SER A 152 0.17 0.55 9.71
N TRP A 153 -0.81 1.20 10.34
CA TRP A 153 -2.01 1.75 9.72
C TRP A 153 -1.97 3.26 9.91
N THR A 154 -2.12 4.05 8.84
CA THR A 154 -1.92 5.51 8.91
C THR A 154 -2.79 6.22 7.88
N GLN A 155 -3.59 7.18 8.34
CA GLN A 155 -4.33 8.10 7.48
C GLN A 155 -3.33 8.99 6.72
N THR A 156 -3.33 8.92 5.39
CA THR A 156 -2.46 9.72 4.51
C THR A 156 -3.15 11.01 4.06
N PHE A 157 -4.48 11.00 3.97
CA PHE A 157 -5.30 12.18 3.69
C PHE A 157 -6.63 12.15 4.45
N ALA A 158 -7.16 13.33 4.79
CA ALA A 158 -8.49 13.57 5.32
C ALA A 158 -9.09 14.85 4.70
N GLY A 159 -10.33 14.79 4.23
CA GLY A 159 -11.04 15.90 3.59
C GLY A 159 -12.51 15.58 3.35
N THR A 160 -13.12 16.19 2.33
CA THR A 160 -14.56 16.04 2.04
C THR A 160 -14.75 15.67 0.57
N SER A 161 -15.56 14.64 0.29
CA SER A 161 -15.94 14.22 -1.06
C SER A 161 -16.94 15.20 -1.69
N VAL A 162 -17.20 15.07 -3.01
CA VAL A 162 -18.35 15.70 -3.69
C VAL A 162 -19.74 15.30 -3.15
N THR A 163 -19.82 14.34 -2.21
CA THR A 163 -21.08 13.85 -1.62
C THR A 163 -21.31 14.31 -0.17
N ASP A 164 -20.56 15.33 0.29
CA ASP A 164 -20.59 15.84 1.68
C ASP A 164 -20.24 14.79 2.77
N HIS A 165 -19.60 13.69 2.38
CA HIS A 165 -19.02 12.71 3.29
C HIS A 165 -17.52 12.97 3.48
N ASP A 166 -16.97 12.60 4.64
CA ASP A 166 -15.52 12.69 4.88
C ASP A 166 -14.78 11.71 3.97
N LEU A 167 -13.85 12.22 3.15
CA LEU A 167 -13.00 11.42 2.26
C LEU A 167 -11.68 11.16 2.98
N ASN A 168 -11.36 9.87 3.18
CA ASN A 168 -10.21 9.44 3.94
C ASN A 168 -9.36 8.46 3.12
N GLN A 169 -8.06 8.72 3.03
CA GLN A 169 -7.10 7.81 2.41
C GLN A 169 -6.19 7.22 3.50
N TYR A 170 -5.88 5.92 3.40
CA TYR A 170 -5.07 5.20 4.38
C TYR A 170 -3.98 4.36 3.72
N LEU A 171 -2.85 4.24 4.40
CA LEU A 171 -1.76 3.33 4.09
C LEU A 171 -1.62 2.26 5.17
N GLY A 172 -1.74 0.99 4.76
CA GLY A 172 -1.35 -0.18 5.52
C GLY A 172 0.00 -0.73 5.04
N LEU A 173 0.92 -1.04 5.95
CA LEU A 173 2.18 -1.72 5.63
C LEU A 173 2.33 -3.02 6.42
N TRP A 174 2.82 -4.07 5.76
CA TRP A 174 3.23 -5.34 6.38
C TRP A 174 4.63 -5.74 5.92
N TYR A 175 5.32 -6.50 6.77
CA TYR A 175 6.62 -7.09 6.47
C TYR A 175 6.54 -8.61 6.63
N PHE A 176 6.88 -9.36 5.58
CA PHE A 176 6.94 -10.83 5.61
C PHE A 176 8.39 -11.29 5.57
N ALA A 177 8.76 -12.24 6.42
CA ALA A 177 10.06 -12.90 6.38
C ALA A 177 10.06 -14.11 5.41
N ASP A 178 8.93 -14.82 5.35
CA ASP A 178 8.72 -16.01 4.55
C ASP A 178 7.96 -15.70 3.26
N THR A 179 8.10 -16.58 2.27
CA THR A 179 7.43 -16.46 0.97
C THR A 179 5.98 -16.95 1.06
N VAL A 180 5.07 -16.30 0.34
CA VAL A 180 3.62 -16.56 0.43
C VAL A 180 3.04 -16.81 -0.96
N ASN A 181 2.12 -17.78 -1.05
CA ASN A 181 1.49 -18.18 -2.32
C ASN A 181 0.35 -17.25 -2.77
N PHE A 182 -0.23 -16.47 -1.84
CA PHE A 182 -1.28 -15.50 -2.11
C PHE A 182 -1.35 -14.45 -0.99
N PHE A 183 -2.02 -13.34 -1.29
CA PHE A 183 -2.27 -12.22 -0.40
C PHE A 183 -3.78 -12.01 -0.30
N GLY A 184 -4.37 -12.48 0.81
CA GLY A 184 -5.78 -12.29 1.13
C GLY A 184 -5.95 -11.12 2.10
N PHE A 185 -6.46 -10.00 1.62
CA PHE A 185 -6.80 -8.84 2.47
C PHE A 185 -8.25 -8.93 2.91
N ASP A 186 -8.48 -8.63 4.19
CA ASP A 186 -9.78 -8.48 4.82
C ASP A 186 -9.91 -7.01 5.24
N LEU A 187 -10.82 -6.29 4.55
CA LEU A 187 -11.13 -4.89 4.80
C LEU A 187 -12.53 -4.75 5.46
N THR A 188 -12.98 -5.77 6.20
CA THR A 188 -14.34 -5.81 6.77
C THR A 188 -14.62 -4.63 7.69
N ASN A 189 -15.72 -3.92 7.40
CA ASN A 189 -16.06 -2.65 8.02
C ASN A 189 -17.53 -2.57 8.47
N GLN A 190 -17.84 -1.57 9.30
CA GLN A 190 -19.23 -1.28 9.70
C GLN A 190 -20.03 -0.62 8.55
N PRO A 191 -21.36 -0.54 8.63
CA PRO A 191 -22.16 0.26 7.68
C PRO A 191 -21.72 1.72 7.62
N PHE A 192 -22.16 2.45 6.59
CA PHE A 192 -21.86 3.87 6.33
C PHE A 192 -20.41 4.20 5.94
N ILE A 193 -19.63 3.19 5.56
CA ILE A 193 -18.31 3.36 4.93
C ILE A 193 -18.43 2.98 3.45
N SER A 194 -17.99 3.85 2.54
CA SER A 194 -18.01 3.65 1.10
C SER A 194 -16.60 3.34 0.62
N LEU A 195 -16.33 2.12 0.15
CA LEU A 195 -15.04 1.79 -0.46
C LEU A 195 -14.98 2.41 -1.86
N ALA A 196 -14.00 3.28 -2.10
CA ALA A 196 -13.80 3.98 -3.37
C ALA A 196 -12.70 3.33 -4.21
N GLN A 197 -11.45 3.43 -3.76
CA GLN A 197 -10.26 2.98 -4.48
C GLN A 197 -9.43 2.03 -3.60
N VAL A 198 -8.77 1.04 -4.20
CA VAL A 198 -7.78 0.18 -3.53
C VAL A 198 -6.61 -0.09 -4.44
N ALA A 199 -5.40 0.23 -4.01
CA ALA A 199 -4.14 -0.18 -4.65
C ALA A 199 -3.32 -1.06 -3.72
N ILE A 200 -2.74 -2.12 -4.28
CA ILE A 200 -1.85 -3.04 -3.56
C ILE A 200 -0.51 -3.07 -4.29
N ASP A 201 0.55 -2.74 -3.55
CA ASP A 201 1.94 -2.78 -3.99
C ASP A 201 2.71 -3.80 -3.15
N ILE A 202 3.38 -4.74 -3.80
CA ILE A 202 4.19 -5.77 -3.13
C ILE A 202 5.56 -5.80 -3.76
N ALA A 203 6.61 -5.90 -2.95
CA ALA A 203 7.95 -6.18 -3.47
C ALA A 203 8.75 -7.10 -2.55
N GLN A 204 9.58 -7.93 -3.17
CA GLN A 204 10.69 -8.54 -2.48
C GLN A 204 11.73 -7.47 -2.15
N VAL A 205 11.94 -7.22 -0.87
CA VAL A 205 13.04 -6.39 -0.38
C VAL A 205 14.35 -7.10 -0.75
N PRO A 206 15.30 -6.43 -1.43
CA PRO A 206 16.63 -6.98 -1.60
C PRO A 206 17.24 -7.26 -0.23
N GLU A 207 17.55 -8.53 0.05
CA GLU A 207 18.23 -8.98 1.28
C GLU A 207 19.29 -7.95 1.68
N PRO A 208 19.13 -7.26 2.83
CA PRO A 208 19.81 -6.00 3.09
C PRO A 208 21.31 -6.23 3.01
N HIS A 209 21.92 -5.77 1.91
CA HIS A 209 23.23 -6.25 1.47
C HIS A 209 24.26 -5.99 2.57
N THR A 210 24.51 -7.01 3.40
CA THR A 210 25.48 -6.93 4.51
C THR A 210 26.85 -6.51 3.96
N LEU A 211 27.14 -6.91 2.73
CA LEU A 211 28.28 -6.47 1.92
C LEU A 211 28.35 -4.94 1.70
N VAL A 212 27.26 -4.22 1.44
CA VAL A 212 27.27 -2.76 1.20
C VAL A 212 27.58 -1.99 2.49
N ILE A 213 26.97 -2.40 3.61
CA ILE A 213 27.22 -1.80 4.93
C ILE A 213 28.66 -2.15 5.40
N VAL A 214 29.13 -3.36 5.13
CA VAL A 214 30.51 -3.77 5.44
C VAL A 214 31.55 -3.08 4.53
N LEU A 215 31.29 -2.91 3.23
CA LEU A 215 32.18 -2.17 2.33
C LEU A 215 32.27 -0.69 2.71
N THR A 216 31.14 -0.02 2.95
CA THR A 216 31.15 1.39 3.37
C THR A 216 31.84 1.56 4.72
N GLY A 217 31.64 0.64 5.68
CA GLY A 217 32.40 0.59 6.93
C GLY A 217 33.92 0.42 6.73
N LEU A 218 34.35 -0.52 5.88
CA LEU A 218 35.76 -0.77 5.58
C LEU A 218 36.43 0.41 4.86
N ILE A 219 35.74 1.03 3.90
CA ILE A 219 36.22 2.21 3.18
C ILE A 219 36.39 3.39 4.15
N LEU A 220 35.43 3.60 5.07
CA LEU A 220 35.52 4.66 6.07
C LEU A 220 36.68 4.44 7.05
N ILE A 221 36.89 3.19 7.49
CA ILE A 221 38.02 2.82 8.38
C ILE A 221 39.37 3.03 7.65
N GLY A 222 39.49 2.61 6.39
CA GLY A 222 40.71 2.81 5.58
C GLY A 222 41.04 4.28 5.32
N ALA A 223 40.01 5.12 5.09
CA ALA A 223 40.19 6.56 4.95
C ALA A 223 40.62 7.23 6.28
N MET A 224 40.19 6.69 7.42
CA MET A 224 40.58 7.19 8.75
C MET A 224 41.99 6.77 9.17
N THR A 225 42.50 5.60 8.75
CA THR A 225 43.92 5.25 8.98
C THR A 225 44.85 6.06 8.09
N GLN A 226 44.59 6.17 6.78
CA GLN A 226 45.45 6.98 5.88
C GLN A 226 45.58 8.44 6.32
N ARG A 227 44.49 9.08 6.77
CA ARG A 227 44.52 10.45 7.33
C ARG A 227 45.31 10.60 8.63
N ARG A 228 45.53 9.51 9.37
CA ARG A 228 46.23 9.54 10.66
C ARG A 228 47.74 9.39 10.49
N ASP A 229 48.18 8.66 9.48
CA ASP A 229 49.61 8.54 9.14
C ASP A 229 50.11 9.83 8.46
N SER A 230 49.30 10.46 7.59
CA SER A 230 49.63 11.73 6.91
C SER A 230 49.59 12.99 7.80
N LEU A 231 49.51 12.83 9.12
CA LEU A 231 49.53 13.92 10.12
C LEU A 231 50.63 13.72 11.18
N ASN A 232 51.47 12.70 11.04
CA ASN A 232 52.58 12.38 11.95
C ASN A 232 53.94 12.25 11.20
N SER A 233 54.05 12.88 10.03
CA SER A 233 55.22 12.90 9.15
C SER A 233 55.65 14.33 8.79
#